data_AF-A0A353PXV6-F1
#
_entry.id   AF-A0A353PXV6-F1
#
_cell.length_a   1.000
_cell.length_b   1.000
_cell.length_c   1.000
_cell.angle_alpha   90.00
_cell.angle_beta   90.00
_cell.angle_gamma   90.00
#
_symmetry.space_group_name_H-M   'P 1'
#
loop_
_entity.id
_entity.type
_entity.pdbx_description
1 polymer ?
#
loop_
_entity_poly.entity_id
_entity_poly.type
_entity_poly.pdbx_seq_one_letter_code
_entity_poly.pdbx_strand_id
1 'polypeptide(L)'
;MGQKVHPIGLRLGINKTWQSRWYADPREYADLLHEDLKIRKMISTMPECKNADIAEVEIIRHPQRVTIVIHTARPGVIIGVKGANIEKIGAEIQ
;
A
#
# COMPACT_ATOMS: atom_id res chain seq x y z
N MET A 1 -24.69 14.57 21.79
CA MET A 1 -23.77 13.55 21.25
C MET A 1 -22.91 14.23 20.17
N GLY A 2 -21.59 14.35 20.39
CA GLY A 2 -20.70 15.08 19.48
C GLY A 2 -20.04 14.18 18.42
N GLN A 3 -19.66 14.76 17.29
CA GLN A 3 -18.89 14.07 16.26
C GLN A 3 -17.45 13.84 16.76
N LYS A 4 -16.98 12.58 16.73
CA LYS A 4 -15.62 12.21 17.15
C LYS A 4 -14.67 12.29 15.95
N VAL A 5 -13.47 12.83 16.18
CA VAL A 5 -12.41 12.93 15.17
C VAL A 5 -11.81 11.55 14.88
N HIS A 6 -11.34 11.34 13.66
CA HIS A 6 -10.67 10.09 13.29
C HIS A 6 -9.39 9.87 14.12
N PRO A 7 -9.30 8.78 14.89
CA PRO A 7 -8.23 8.59 15.88
C PRO A 7 -6.85 8.35 15.25
N ILE A 8 -6.78 7.88 14.00
CA ILE A 8 -5.50 7.73 13.28
C ILE A 8 -5.04 9.10 12.79
N GLY A 9 -5.95 9.89 12.22
CA GLY A 9 -5.63 11.20 11.63
C GLY A 9 -5.12 12.18 12.69
N LEU A 10 -5.76 12.19 13.86
CA LEU A 10 -5.37 13.00 15.01
C LEU A 10 -3.94 12.69 15.51
N ARG A 11 -3.41 11.49 15.21
CA ARG A 11 -2.14 10.99 15.74
C ARG A 11 -1.02 10.92 14.70
N LEU A 12 -1.31 11.29 13.45
CA LEU A 12 -0.30 11.35 12.39
C LEU A 12 0.79 12.36 12.76
N GLY A 13 2.06 11.94 12.63
CA GLY A 13 3.21 12.77 13.00
C GLY A 13 3.51 12.83 14.50
N ILE A 14 2.68 12.22 15.35
CA ILE A 14 2.91 12.13 16.81
C ILE A 14 3.37 10.71 17.18
N ASN A 15 2.47 9.73 17.04
CA ASN A 15 2.77 8.32 17.33
C ASN A 15 2.31 7.36 16.23
N LYS A 16 1.69 7.88 15.16
CA LYS A 16 1.37 7.15 13.94
C LYS A 16 2.06 7.79 12.74
N THR A 17 2.54 6.94 11.82
CA THR A 17 3.22 7.34 10.58
C THR A 17 2.29 7.26 9.39
N TRP A 18 2.70 7.90 8.28
CA TRP A 18 1.98 7.83 7.01
C TRP A 18 2.14 6.46 6.35
N GLN A 19 1.06 6.01 5.70
CA GLN A 19 1.05 4.79 4.89
C GLN A 19 1.63 5.00 3.49
N SER A 20 1.67 6.23 2.98
CA SER A 20 2.47 6.58 1.79
C SER A 20 3.55 7.56 2.23
N ARG A 21 4.81 7.18 2.00
CA ARG A 21 6.00 7.95 2.40
C ARG A 21 6.79 8.30 1.15
N TRP A 22 6.54 9.49 0.62
CA TRP A 22 7.24 10.03 -0.53
C TRP A 22 7.00 11.54 -0.64
N TYR A 23 7.81 12.18 -1.48
CA TYR A 23 7.69 13.60 -1.82
C TYR A 23 7.58 13.73 -3.34
N ALA A 24 6.78 14.68 -3.81
CA ALA A 24 6.69 15.03 -5.22
C ALA A 24 6.40 16.51 -5.39
N ASP A 25 6.73 17.04 -6.56
CA ASP A 25 6.37 18.39 -6.94
C ASP A 25 4.84 18.56 -7.05
N PRO A 26 4.29 19.76 -6.77
CA PRO A 26 2.85 19.99 -6.79
C PRO A 26 2.17 19.64 -8.12
N ARG A 27 2.90 19.71 -9.23
CA ARG A 27 2.40 19.36 -10.57
C ARG A 27 2.20 17.86 -10.76
N GLU A 28 3.05 17.04 -10.14
CA GLU A 28 3.08 15.58 -10.32
C GLU A 28 2.33 14.85 -9.19
N TYR A 29 2.14 15.50 -8.05
CA TYR A 29 1.52 14.91 -6.86
C TYR A 29 0.17 14.24 -7.14
N ALA A 30 -0.69 14.90 -7.93
CA ALA A 30 -2.02 14.37 -8.22
C ALA A 30 -1.96 13.05 -8.98
N ASP A 31 -1.11 12.94 -10.00
CA ASP A 31 -0.99 11.73 -10.82
C ASP A 31 -0.41 10.58 -10.00
N LEU A 32 0.63 10.85 -9.21
CA LEU A 32 1.26 9.86 -8.32
C LEU A 32 0.29 9.38 -7.23
N LEU A 33 -0.57 10.25 -6.71
CA LEU A 33 -1.60 9.87 -5.74
C LEU A 33 -2.64 8.94 -6.36
N HIS A 34 -3.10 9.21 -7.59
CA HIS A 34 -4.05 8.34 -8.28
C HIS A 34 -3.46 6.96 -8.57
N GLU A 35 -2.17 6.91 -8.91
CA GLU A 35 -1.43 5.66 -9.06
C GLU A 35 -1.35 4.88 -7.74
N ASP A 36 -1.02 5.54 -6.62
CA ASP A 36 -1.03 4.92 -5.28
C ASP A 36 -2.41 4.33 -4.92
N LEU A 37 -3.50 5.05 -5.21
CA LEU A 37 -4.85 4.56 -4.97
C LEU A 37 -5.19 3.35 -5.84
N LYS A 38 -4.74 3.32 -7.10
CA LYS A 38 -4.90 2.16 -7.99
C LYS A 38 -4.13 0.96 -7.44
N ILE A 39 -2.86 1.13 -7.06
CA ILE A 39 -2.04 0.06 -6.46
C ILE A 39 -2.74 -0.55 -5.23
N ARG A 40 -3.20 0.29 -4.30
CA ARG A 40 -3.92 -0.17 -3.10
C ARG A 40 -5.20 -0.94 -3.43
N LYS A 41 -5.95 -0.46 -4.43
CA LYS A 41 -7.17 -1.13 -4.89
C LYS A 41 -6.85 -2.47 -5.52
N MET A 42 -5.87 -2.55 -6.42
CA MET A 42 -5.44 -3.78 -7.07
C MET A 42 -5.05 -4.85 -6.04
N ILE A 43 -4.17 -4.50 -5.10
CA ILE A 43 -3.73 -5.42 -4.02
C ILE A 43 -4.92 -5.93 -3.20
N SER A 44 -5.92 -5.08 -2.96
CA SER A 44 -7.11 -5.45 -2.18
C SER A 44 -8.11 -6.32 -2.95
N THR A 45 -8.14 -6.21 -4.29
CA THR A 45 -9.07 -6.95 -5.15
C THR A 45 -8.48 -8.22 -5.78
N MET A 46 -7.16 -8.35 -5.80
CA MET A 46 -6.46 -9.48 -6.40
C MET A 46 -6.87 -10.82 -5.77
N PRO A 47 -7.23 -11.84 -6.58
CA PRO A 47 -7.54 -13.19 -6.08
C PRO A 47 -6.44 -13.78 -5.20
N GLU A 48 -5.18 -13.52 -5.54
CA GLU A 48 -3.97 -13.98 -4.84
C GLU A 48 -3.88 -13.40 -3.43
N CYS A 49 -4.40 -12.20 -3.22
CA CYS A 49 -4.36 -11.46 -1.97
C CYS A 49 -5.61 -11.68 -1.09
N LYS A 50 -6.68 -12.24 -1.66
CA LYS A 50 -8.00 -12.35 -1.01
C LYS A 50 -8.02 -13.20 0.26
N ASN A 51 -7.04 -14.10 0.42
CA ASN A 51 -6.87 -14.96 1.59
C ASN A 51 -5.57 -14.66 2.35
N ALA A 52 -4.99 -13.48 2.16
CA ALA A 52 -3.73 -13.13 2.82
C ALA A 52 -3.92 -12.36 4.13
N ASP A 53 -5.13 -11.94 4.50
CA ASP A 53 -5.40 -11.13 5.69
C ASP A 53 -4.43 -9.94 5.81
N ILE A 54 -4.48 -9.06 4.80
CA ILE A 54 -3.62 -7.88 4.72
C ILE A 54 -4.11 -6.86 5.75
N ALA A 55 -3.23 -6.49 6.67
CA ALA A 55 -3.51 -5.50 7.71
C ALA A 55 -3.20 -4.08 7.25
N GLU A 56 -2.06 -3.89 6.57
CA GLU A 56 -1.58 -2.58 6.16
C GLU A 56 -0.74 -2.69 4.89
N VAL A 57 -0.80 -1.66 4.05
CA VAL A 57 0.02 -1.52 2.85
C VAL A 57 0.73 -0.18 2.93
N GLU A 58 2.05 -0.23 3.00
CA GLU A 58 2.89 0.96 2.95
C GLU A 58 3.51 1.13 1.57
N ILE A 59 3.49 2.36 1.05
CA ILE A 59 4.09 2.69 -0.25
C ILE A 59 5.19 3.71 -0.01
N ILE A 60 6.41 3.35 -0.39
CA ILE A 60 7.59 4.20 -0.27
C ILE A 60 8.10 4.45 -1.69
N ARG A 61 8.01 5.69 -2.16
CA ARG A 61 8.51 6.06 -3.51
C ARG A 61 9.86 6.78 -3.39
N HIS A 62 10.81 6.29 -4.15
CA HIS A 62 12.06 6.96 -4.49
C HIS A 62 12.01 7.30 -6.00
N PRO A 63 12.81 8.26 -6.50
CA PRO A 63 12.71 8.75 -7.87
C PRO A 63 12.76 7.68 -8.98
N GLN A 64 13.40 6.54 -8.71
CA GLN A 64 13.55 5.44 -9.69
C GLN A 64 12.95 4.11 -9.19
N ARG A 65 12.36 4.09 -7.99
CA ARG A 65 11.94 2.84 -7.34
C ARG A 65 10.73 3.08 -6.45
N VAL A 66 9.67 2.33 -6.70
CA VAL A 66 8.54 2.20 -5.78
C VAL A 66 8.73 0.93 -4.97
N THR A 67 8.69 1.05 -3.65
CA THR A 67 8.74 -0.09 -2.72
C THR A 67 7.39 -0.20 -2.04
N ILE A 68 6.73 -1.34 -2.24
CA ILE A 68 5.45 -1.66 -1.60
C ILE A 68 5.74 -2.65 -0.48
N VAL A 69 5.39 -2.27 0.75
CA VAL A 69 5.54 -3.13 1.93
C VAL A 69 4.16 -3.57 2.35
N ILE A 70 3.93 -4.88 2.31
CA ILE A 70 2.63 -5.48 2.65
C ILE A 70 2.76 -6.15 4.02
N HIS A 71 1.98 -5.67 4.98
CA HIS A 71 1.85 -6.26 6.30
C HIS A 71 0.68 -7.25 6.29
N THR A 72 0.99 -8.54 6.45
CA THR A 72 0.04 -9.64 6.32
C THR A 72 0.23 -10.65 7.46
N ALA A 73 -0.87 -11.22 7.95
CA ALA A 73 -0.81 -12.32 8.91
C ALA A 73 -0.39 -13.66 8.26
N ARG A 74 -0.61 -13.81 6.93
CA ARG A 74 -0.35 -15.04 6.17
C ARG A 74 0.54 -14.76 4.95
N PRO A 75 1.85 -14.51 5.16
CA PRO A 75 2.77 -14.17 4.06
C PRO A 75 2.91 -15.28 3.01
N GLY A 76 2.77 -16.55 3.40
CA GLY A 76 2.89 -17.68 2.47
C GLY A 76 1.87 -17.67 1.33
N VAL A 77 0.68 -17.11 1.55
CA VAL A 77 -0.37 -17.00 0.52
C VAL A 77 0.03 -15.97 -0.55
N ILE A 78 0.62 -14.84 -0.13
CA ILE A 78 1.09 -13.78 -1.03
C ILE A 78 2.34 -14.23 -1.80
N ILE A 79 3.27 -14.93 -1.15
CA ILE A 79 4.49 -15.42 -1.79
C ILE A 79 4.15 -16.50 -2.84
N GLY A 80 3.23 -17.41 -2.50
CA GLY A 80 2.89 -18.55 -3.34
C GLY A 80 4.03 -19.58 -3.42
N VAL A 81 3.89 -20.56 -4.31
CA VAL A 81 4.92 -21.59 -4.50
C VAL A 81 6.13 -20.98 -5.21
N LYS A 82 7.31 -21.02 -4.55
CA LYS A 82 8.57 -20.47 -5.07
C LYS A 82 8.53 -18.99 -5.50
N GLY A 83 7.59 -18.19 -4.96
CA GLY A 83 7.50 -16.76 -5.31
C GLY A 83 6.66 -16.45 -6.56
N ALA A 84 6.00 -17.44 -7.16
CA ALA A 84 5.25 -17.26 -8.40
C ALA A 84 4.14 -16.19 -8.32
N ASN A 85 3.54 -15.98 -7.14
CA ASN A 85 2.51 -14.96 -6.96
C ASN A 85 3.11 -13.55 -6.86
N ILE A 86 4.29 -13.40 -6.26
CA ILE A 86 5.00 -12.12 -6.21
C ILE A 86 5.40 -11.66 -7.60
N GLU A 87 5.86 -12.58 -8.46
CA GLU A 87 6.22 -12.26 -9.84
C GLU A 87 5.01 -11.78 -10.65
N LYS A 88 3.85 -12.42 -10.48
CA LYS A 88 2.59 -12.00 -11.13
C LYS A 88 2.14 -10.62 -10.66
N ILE A 89 2.13 -10.38 -9.34
CA ILE A 89 1.75 -9.09 -8.77
C ILE A 89 2.72 -8.00 -9.24
N GLY A 90 4.01 -8.31 -9.29
CA GLY A 90 5.03 -7.40 -9.84
C GLY A 90 4.78 -7.05 -11.31
N ALA A 91 4.44 -8.04 -12.13
CA ALA A 91 4.16 -7.85 -13.56
C ALA A 91 2.87 -7.07 -13.85
N GLU A 92 1.87 -7.12 -12.97
CA GLU A 92 0.63 -6.34 -13.13
C GLU A 92 0.75 -4.90 -12.63
N ILE A 93 1.68 -4.64 -11.69
CA ILE A 93 1.90 -3.30 -11.14
C ILE A 93 2.86 -2.47 -12.02
N GLN A 94 3.75 -3.13 -12.76
CA GLN A 94 4.76 -2.51 -13.62
C GLN A 94 4.20 -2.15 -15.01
#